data_AF-A0A6C0KCH6-F1
#
_entry.id   AF-A0A6C0KCH6-F1
#
_cell.length_a   1.000
_cell.length_b   1.000
_cell.length_c   1.000
_cell.angle_alpha   90.00
_cell.angle_beta   90.00
_cell.angle_gamma   90.00
#
_symmetry.space_group_name_H-M   'P 1'
#
loop_
_entity.id
_entity.type
_entity.pdbx_description
1 polymer ?
#
loop_
_entity_poly.entity_id
_entity_poly.type
_entity_poly.pdbx_seq_one_letter_code
_entity_poly.pdbx_strand_id
1 'polypeptide(L)'
;MKDFGYCVWYIPENGPWHRFTNGFTPHVTIKHSLTYSDALRLYLAINPKIIEVELDTAQVSIEDDFWALYYNLKPIENKPQWYPKNPHISFLYQYNEPITSIHVNYLKQYLVPYKSKLTKVAIAYCKGHFRKWKILQIK
;
A
#
# COMPACT_ATOMS: atom_id res chain seq x y z
N MET A 1 -15.84 10.33 0.61
CA MET A 1 -15.06 9.06 0.61
C MET A 1 -14.51 8.84 -0.79
N LYS A 2 -13.18 8.88 -0.94
CA LYS A 2 -12.51 8.74 -2.24
C LYS A 2 -12.71 7.35 -2.84
N ASP A 3 -13.03 7.29 -4.14
CA ASP A 3 -13.15 6.06 -4.92
C ASP A 3 -11.88 5.87 -5.74
N PHE A 4 -11.13 4.81 -5.44
CA PHE A 4 -9.90 4.48 -6.15
C PHE A 4 -10.14 3.48 -7.29
N GLY A 5 -11.38 3.04 -7.52
CA GLY A 5 -11.73 2.11 -8.61
C GLY A 5 -10.99 0.78 -8.48
N TYR A 6 -10.45 0.28 -9.59
CA TYR A 6 -9.56 -0.88 -9.56
C TYR A 6 -8.11 -0.43 -9.37
N CYS A 7 -7.40 -1.13 -8.49
CA CYS A 7 -6.00 -0.90 -8.18
C CYS A 7 -5.18 -2.15 -8.48
N VAL A 8 -3.92 -1.93 -8.88
CA VAL A 8 -2.90 -2.98 -8.89
C VAL A 8 -1.95 -2.73 -7.74
N TRP A 9 -1.80 -3.73 -6.89
CA TRP A 9 -1.01 -3.69 -5.66
C TRP A 9 0.15 -4.66 -5.74
N TYR A 10 1.24 -4.31 -5.08
CA TYR A 10 2.32 -5.22 -4.72
C TYR A 10 2.30 -5.44 -3.21
N ILE A 11 2.15 -6.69 -2.80
CA ILE A 11 1.86 -7.09 -1.42
C ILE A 11 3.15 -7.66 -0.80
N PRO A 12 3.53 -7.21 0.41
CA PRO A 12 4.63 -7.79 1.16
C PRO A 12 4.31 -9.22 1.60
N GLU A 13 5.33 -9.99 1.90
CA GLU A 13 5.18 -11.29 2.54
C GLU A 13 4.39 -11.17 3.86
N ASN A 14 3.77 -12.28 4.27
CA ASN A 14 3.13 -12.34 5.57
C ASN A 14 4.17 -12.04 6.65
N GLY A 15 3.88 -11.07 7.53
CA GLY A 15 4.87 -10.59 8.48
C GLY A 15 4.33 -9.48 9.38
N PRO A 16 5.20 -8.87 10.20
CA PRO A 16 4.80 -7.91 11.22
C PRO A 16 3.97 -6.74 10.68
N TRP A 17 4.27 -6.25 9.46
CA TRP A 17 3.55 -5.14 8.83
C TRP A 17 2.04 -5.34 8.75
N HIS A 18 1.58 -6.59 8.58
CA HIS A 18 0.14 -6.90 8.52
C HIS A 18 -0.59 -6.60 9.84
N ARG A 19 0.12 -6.67 10.97
CA ARG A 19 -0.42 -6.44 12.31
C ARG A 19 -0.56 -4.95 12.65
N PHE A 20 0.11 -4.08 11.91
CA PHE A 20 0.10 -2.63 12.14
C PHE A 20 -0.93 -1.89 11.28
N THR A 21 -1.56 -2.57 10.34
CA THR A 21 -2.68 -2.03 9.58
C THR A 21 -3.97 -2.05 10.41
N ASN A 22 -4.91 -1.13 10.15
CA ASN A 22 -6.20 -1.13 10.82
C ASN A 22 -7.30 -1.90 10.06
N GLY A 23 -6.92 -3.04 9.45
CA GLY A 23 -7.84 -3.98 8.81
C GLY A 23 -7.81 -4.01 7.27
N PHE A 24 -6.77 -3.46 6.65
CA PHE A 24 -6.51 -3.59 5.21
C PHE A 24 -5.21 -4.34 4.96
N THR A 25 -5.06 -4.98 3.81
CA THR A 25 -3.79 -5.64 3.46
C THR A 25 -2.71 -4.59 3.21
N PRO A 26 -1.55 -4.62 3.89
CA PRO A 26 -0.46 -3.69 3.57
C PRO A 26 -0.04 -3.90 2.11
N HIS A 27 0.22 -2.82 1.39
CA HIS A 27 0.53 -2.89 -0.04
C HIS A 27 1.29 -1.64 -0.51
N VAL A 28 2.05 -1.81 -1.58
CA VAL A 28 2.51 -0.73 -2.44
C VAL A 28 1.52 -0.61 -3.60
N THR A 29 0.91 0.56 -3.77
CA THR A 29 0.07 0.81 -4.94
C THR A 29 0.96 1.04 -6.16
N ILE A 30 0.84 0.16 -7.16
CA ILE A 30 1.50 0.31 -8.46
C ILE A 30 0.75 1.34 -9.28
N LYS A 31 -0.58 1.19 -9.35
CA LYS A 31 -1.49 2.12 -10.01
C LYS A 31 -2.90 1.96 -9.47
N HIS A 32 -3.65 3.05 -9.39
CA HIS A 32 -5.05 3.09 -8.96
C HIS A 32 -5.90 3.81 -10.01
N SER A 33 -7.21 3.92 -9.75
CA SER A 33 -8.18 4.61 -10.61
C SER A 33 -8.26 4.00 -12.01
N LEU A 34 -8.15 2.67 -12.10
CA LEU A 34 -8.22 1.93 -13.35
C LEU A 34 -9.62 1.39 -13.61
N THR A 35 -9.92 1.14 -14.89
CA THR A 35 -10.96 0.18 -15.26
C THR A 35 -10.49 -1.24 -14.93
N TYR A 36 -11.42 -2.20 -14.79
CA TYR A 36 -11.02 -3.59 -14.53
C TYR A 36 -10.15 -4.16 -15.66
N SER A 37 -10.46 -3.84 -16.92
CA SER A 37 -9.66 -4.25 -18.08
C SER A 37 -8.24 -3.69 -18.04
N ASP A 38 -8.06 -2.43 -17.62
CA ASP A 38 -6.73 -1.82 -17.49
C ASP A 38 -5.94 -2.45 -16.33
N ALA A 39 -6.60 -2.67 -15.19
CA ALA A 39 -6.00 -3.36 -14.06
C ALA A 39 -5.57 -4.78 -14.44
N LEU A 40 -6.40 -5.51 -15.17
CA LEU A 40 -6.09 -6.86 -15.65
C LEU A 40 -4.90 -6.87 -16.62
N ARG A 41 -4.86 -5.94 -17.60
CA ARG A 41 -3.71 -5.82 -18.52
C ARG A 41 -2.41 -5.53 -17.78
N LEU A 42 -2.42 -4.58 -16.84
CA LEU A 42 -1.23 -4.27 -16.03
C LEU A 42 -0.82 -5.45 -15.14
N TYR A 43 -1.78 -6.07 -14.47
CA TYR A 43 -1.56 -7.26 -13.65
C TYR A 43 -0.91 -8.39 -14.45
N LEU A 44 -1.41 -8.70 -15.66
CA LEU A 44 -0.87 -9.75 -16.53
C LEU A 44 0.55 -9.41 -17.01
N ALA A 45 0.83 -8.14 -17.32
CA ALA A 45 2.16 -7.69 -17.77
C ALA A 45 3.24 -7.78 -16.67
N ILE A 46 2.85 -7.76 -15.39
CA ILE A 46 3.79 -7.87 -14.28
C ILE A 46 4.06 -9.35 -13.96
N ASN A 47 5.31 -9.77 -14.14
CA ASN A 47 5.79 -11.04 -13.59
C ASN A 47 6.36 -10.78 -12.18
N PRO A 48 5.71 -11.26 -11.09
CA PRO A 48 6.17 -10.97 -9.74
C PRO A 48 7.58 -11.52 -9.51
N LYS A 49 8.44 -10.67 -8.96
CA LYS A 49 9.76 -11.02 -8.41
C LYS A 49 9.80 -10.66 -6.94
N ILE A 50 10.68 -11.31 -6.19
CA ILE A 50 10.93 -10.90 -4.81
C ILE A 50 11.73 -9.59 -4.85
N ILE A 51 11.19 -8.54 -4.24
CA ILE A 51 11.86 -7.25 -4.09
C ILE A 51 12.00 -6.94 -2.61
N GLU A 52 13.23 -6.80 -2.12
CA GLU A 52 13.47 -6.33 -0.77
C GLU A 52 13.24 -4.83 -0.70
N VAL A 53 12.47 -4.41 0.30
CA VAL A 53 12.15 -3.00 0.53
C VAL A 53 12.38 -2.65 1.98
N GLU A 54 12.72 -1.38 2.19
CA GLU A 54 12.96 -0.81 3.51
C GLU A 54 12.12 0.46 3.68
N LEU A 55 11.46 0.59 4.82
CA LEU A 55 10.74 1.80 5.19
C LEU A 55 11.74 2.93 5.48
N ASP A 56 11.44 4.12 5.01
CA ASP A 56 12.25 5.32 5.22
C ASP A 56 11.57 6.25 6.23
N THR A 57 10.79 7.20 5.72
CA THR A 57 10.18 8.28 6.49
C THR A 57 8.67 8.12 6.57
N ALA A 58 8.15 8.24 7.79
CA ALA A 58 6.71 8.29 8.04
C ALA A 58 6.15 9.64 7.57
N GLN A 59 5.02 9.60 6.87
CA GLN A 59 4.29 10.77 6.41
C GLN A 59 2.79 10.60 6.65
N VAL A 60 2.10 11.72 6.76
CA VAL A 60 0.64 11.79 6.83
C VAL A 60 0.15 12.56 5.62
N SER A 61 -0.82 12.02 4.90
CA SER A 61 -1.56 12.72 3.85
C SER A 61 -3.04 12.80 4.19
N ILE A 62 -3.69 13.79 3.59
CA ILE A 62 -5.12 14.07 3.77
C ILE A 62 -5.69 14.43 2.41
N GLU A 63 -6.80 13.79 2.04
CA GLU A 63 -7.52 14.10 0.82
C GLU A 63 -9.00 13.73 0.99
N ASP A 64 -9.94 14.66 0.76
CA ASP A 64 -11.39 14.43 0.90
C ASP A 64 -11.80 13.71 2.21
N ASP A 65 -11.29 14.22 3.34
CA ASP A 65 -11.46 13.68 4.70
C ASP A 65 -10.90 12.26 4.93
N PHE A 66 -10.14 11.73 3.96
CA PHE A 66 -9.39 10.49 4.08
C PHE A 66 -7.95 10.79 4.51
N TRP A 67 -7.62 10.33 5.71
CA TRP A 67 -6.29 10.45 6.29
C TRP A 67 -5.52 9.16 6.09
N ALA A 68 -4.26 9.26 5.67
CA ALA A 68 -3.36 8.12 5.52
C ALA A 68 -2.03 8.36 6.21
N LEU A 69 -1.61 7.44 7.07
CA LEU A 69 -0.26 7.35 7.60
C LEU A 69 0.47 6.25 6.86
N TYR A 70 1.56 6.62 6.21
CA TYR A 70 2.37 5.72 5.41
C TYR A 70 3.85 5.97 5.64
N TYR A 71 4.66 4.99 5.27
CA TYR A 71 6.09 5.16 5.12
C TYR A 71 6.45 5.18 3.63
N ASN A 72 7.27 6.15 3.23
CA ASN A 72 7.98 6.05 1.96
C ASN A 72 8.91 4.83 2.00
N LEU A 73 9.14 4.22 0.84
CA LEU A 73 10.16 3.19 0.71
C LEU A 73 11.48 3.82 0.28
N LYS A 74 12.58 3.33 0.85
CA LYS A 74 13.92 3.68 0.37
C LYS A 74 14.06 3.33 -1.12
N PRO A 75 14.85 4.10 -1.88
CA PRO A 75 15.16 3.76 -3.26
C PRO A 75 15.72 2.35 -3.38
N ILE A 76 15.26 1.62 -4.40
CA ILE A 76 15.80 0.30 -4.75
C ILE A 76 16.62 0.41 -6.04
N GLU A 77 17.69 -0.37 -6.13
CA GLU A 77 18.43 -0.55 -7.37
C GLU A 77 17.63 -1.39 -8.36
N ASN A 78 17.91 -1.23 -9.67
CA ASN A 78 17.30 -2.04 -10.73
C ASN A 78 15.76 -2.08 -10.71
N LYS A 79 15.14 -0.94 -10.37
CA LYS A 79 13.67 -0.81 -10.29
C LYS A 79 12.99 -1.27 -11.58
N PRO A 80 11.98 -2.17 -11.52
CA PRO A 80 11.20 -2.53 -12.68
C PRO A 80 10.50 -1.32 -13.32
N GLN A 81 10.22 -1.37 -14.63
CA GLN A 81 9.57 -0.25 -15.34
C GLN A 81 8.19 0.12 -14.76
N TRP A 82 7.47 -0.87 -14.22
CA TRP A 82 6.18 -0.67 -13.59
C TRP A 82 6.27 -0.14 -12.15
N TYR A 83 7.47 -0.09 -11.54
CA TYR A 83 7.63 0.32 -10.14
C TYR A 83 7.21 1.79 -9.97
N PRO A 84 6.39 2.11 -8.94
CA PRO A 84 5.85 3.46 -8.80
C PRO A 84 6.95 4.48 -8.50
N LYS A 85 6.74 5.73 -8.93
CA LYS A 85 7.71 6.82 -8.73
C LYS A 85 7.93 7.16 -7.25
N ASN A 86 6.85 7.17 -6.48
CA ASN A 86 6.83 7.48 -5.05
C ASN A 86 6.29 6.26 -4.27
N PRO A 87 7.09 5.18 -4.19
CA PRO A 87 6.66 3.95 -3.54
C PRO A 87 6.47 4.19 -2.04
N HIS A 88 5.32 3.76 -1.51
CA HIS A 88 5.02 3.87 -0.09
C HIS A 88 4.10 2.73 0.35
N ILE A 89 4.08 2.47 1.66
CA ILE A 89 3.18 1.51 2.31
C ILE A 89 2.42 2.21 3.41
N SER A 90 1.09 2.15 3.34
CA SER A 90 0.21 2.69 4.36
C SER A 90 0.04 1.72 5.53
N PHE A 91 -0.10 2.28 6.73
CA PHE A 91 -0.32 1.54 7.98
C PHE A 91 -1.57 1.99 8.73
N LEU A 92 -2.08 3.19 8.50
CA LEU A 92 -3.33 3.63 9.11
C LEU A 92 -4.13 4.47 8.13
N TYR A 93 -5.41 4.15 8.03
CA TYR A 93 -6.41 4.95 7.33
C TYR A 93 -7.50 5.40 8.30
N GLN A 94 -7.84 6.69 8.30
CA GLN A 94 -8.96 7.24 9.07
C GLN A 94 -9.86 8.09 8.19
N TYR A 95 -11.13 8.19 8.57
CA TYR A 95 -12.11 9.08 7.94
C TYR A 95 -12.65 10.02 8.99
N ASN A 96 -12.78 11.31 8.66
CA ASN A 96 -13.34 12.34 9.53
C ASN A 96 -12.62 12.54 10.87
N GLU A 97 -11.53 11.82 11.12
CA GLU A 97 -10.70 11.89 12.32
C GLU A 97 -9.24 12.08 11.91
N PRO A 98 -8.53 13.05 12.52
CA PRO A 98 -7.16 13.33 12.16
C PRO A 98 -6.19 12.27 12.69
N ILE A 99 -5.22 11.91 11.84
CA ILE A 99 -4.03 11.17 12.28
C ILE A 99 -3.09 12.15 12.99
N THR A 100 -2.97 11.97 14.30
CA THR A 100 -2.09 12.77 15.17
C THR A 100 -0.66 12.21 15.30
N SER A 101 0.22 13.00 15.94
CA SER A 101 1.59 12.60 16.28
C SER A 101 1.68 11.35 17.16
N ILE A 102 0.63 11.05 17.95
CA ILE A 102 0.57 9.83 18.77
C ILE A 102 0.61 8.58 17.88
N HIS A 103 -0.16 8.57 16.79
CA HIS A 103 -0.17 7.46 15.84
C HIS A 103 1.19 7.29 15.15
N VAL A 104 1.80 8.40 14.75
CA VAL A 104 3.12 8.41 14.10
C VAL A 104 4.19 7.86 15.05
N ASN A 105 4.19 8.32 16.30
CA ASN A 105 5.15 7.88 17.32
C ASN A 105 4.96 6.40 17.68
N TYR A 106 3.71 5.94 17.76
CA TYR A 106 3.40 4.52 17.96
C TYR A 106 4.03 3.65 16.85
N LEU A 107 3.83 3.99 15.58
CA LEU A 107 4.46 3.23 14.50
C LEU A 107 5.99 3.29 14.57
N LYS A 108 6.59 4.47 14.78
CA LYS A 108 8.05 4.61 14.90
C LYS A 108 8.64 3.75 16.03
N GLN A 109 7.92 3.64 17.15
CA GLN A 109 8.40 2.88 18.30
C GLN A 109 8.26 1.37 18.13
N TYR A 110 7.17 0.91 17.51
CA TYR A 110 6.80 -0.52 17.55
C TYR A 110 6.88 -1.24 16.21
N LEU A 111 6.92 -0.54 15.07
CA LEU A 111 6.99 -1.14 13.75
C LEU A 111 8.40 -1.70 13.48
N VAL A 112 8.64 -2.93 13.89
CA VAL A 112 9.88 -3.67 13.66
C VAL A 112 9.51 -5.05 13.08
N PRO A 113 10.19 -5.52 12.00
CA PRO A 113 11.29 -4.90 11.28
C PRO A 113 10.84 -3.79 10.31
N TYR A 114 11.79 -2.89 9.97
CA TYR A 114 11.63 -1.86 8.93
C TYR A 114 11.85 -2.39 7.51
N LYS A 115 12.16 -3.69 7.36
CA LYS A 115 12.41 -4.36 6.09
C LYS A 115 11.37 -5.46 5.85
N SER A 116 11.00 -5.67 4.59
CA SER A 116 10.18 -6.81 4.17
C SER A 116 10.41 -7.13 2.69
N LYS A 117 9.92 -8.28 2.25
CA LYS A 117 9.92 -8.68 0.85
C LYS A 117 8.56 -8.46 0.23
N LEU A 118 8.50 -7.68 -0.84
CA LEU A 118 7.38 -7.64 -1.77
C LEU A 118 7.37 -8.94 -2.58
N THR A 119 6.27 -9.71 -2.51
CA THR A 119 6.23 -11.08 -3.06
C THR A 119 5.08 -11.34 -4.03
N LYS A 120 3.95 -10.64 -3.89
CA LYS A 120 2.73 -10.93 -4.67
C LYS A 120 2.20 -9.68 -5.36
N VAL A 121 1.59 -9.86 -6.52
CA VAL A 121 0.84 -8.80 -7.21
C VAL A 121 -0.64 -9.12 -7.11
N ALA A 122 -1.46 -8.11 -6.87
CA ALA A 122 -2.90 -8.28 -6.75
C ALA A 122 -3.67 -7.22 -7.53
N ILE A 123 -4.87 -7.61 -7.99
CA ILE A 123 -5.92 -6.66 -8.37
C ILE A 123 -6.84 -6.50 -7.17
N ALA A 124 -7.06 -5.25 -6.76
CA ALA A 124 -8.01 -4.91 -5.72
C ALA A 124 -9.10 -3.98 -6.24
N TYR A 125 -10.30 -4.13 -5.69
CA TYR A 125 -11.41 -3.21 -5.90
C TYR A 125 -11.55 -2.30 -4.68
N CYS A 126 -11.29 -1.01 -4.88
CA CYS A 126 -11.02 -0.02 -3.85
C CYS A 126 -12.09 1.07 -3.83
N LYS A 127 -13.35 0.64 -3.74
CA LYS A 127 -14.51 1.53 -3.72
C LYS A 127 -15.07 1.72 -2.31
N GLY A 128 -15.28 2.98 -1.93
CA GLY A 128 -15.83 3.36 -0.63
C GLY A 128 -14.84 3.16 0.52
N HIS A 129 -15.36 2.81 1.70
CA HIS A 129 -14.56 2.66 2.92
C HIS A 129 -13.50 1.55 2.79
N PHE A 130 -12.25 1.79 3.23
CA PHE A 130 -11.11 0.86 3.03
C PHE A 130 -11.37 -0.56 3.54
N ARG A 131 -12.11 -0.70 4.64
CA ARG A 131 -12.54 -2.02 5.18
C ARG A 131 -13.43 -2.83 4.23
N LYS A 132 -14.00 -2.21 3.21
CA LYS A 132 -14.83 -2.87 2.19
C LYS A 132 -14.04 -3.20 0.93
N TRP A 133 -12.79 -2.76 0.82
CA TRP A 133 -11.95 -3.07 -0.33
C TRP A 133 -11.65 -4.57 -0.38
N LYS A 134 -11.57 -5.12 -1.59
CA LYS A 134 -11.43 -6.56 -1.79
C LYS A 134 -10.34 -6.86 -2.80
N ILE A 135 -9.47 -7.80 -2.46
CA ILE A 135 -8.59 -8.45 -3.44
C ILE A 135 -9.45 -9.36 -4.30
N LEU A 136 -9.38 -9.18 -5.62
CA LEU A 136 -10.11 -9.96 -6.60
C LEU A 136 -9.25 -11.06 -7.21
N GLN A 137 -7.97 -10.78 -7.42
CA GLN A 137 -6.99 -11.70 -8.00
C GLN A 137 -5.63 -11.46 -7.36
N ILE A 138 -4.84 -12.53 -7.20
CA ILE A 138 -3.49 -12.48 -6.63
C ILE A 138 -2.61 -13.53 -7.30
N LYS A 139 -1.35 -13.18 -7.61
CA LYS A 139 -0.31 -14.11 -8.07
C LYS A 139 1.03 -13.78 -7.45
#